data_AF-A0A4R6P2A1-F1
#
_entry.id   AF-A0A4R6P2A1-F1
#
_cell.length_a   1.000
_cell.length_b   1.000
_cell.length_c   1.000
_cell.angle_alpha   90.00
_cell.angle_beta   90.00
_cell.angle_gamma   90.00
#
_symmetry.space_group_name_H-M   'P 1'
#
loop_
_entity.id
_entity.type
_entity.pdbx_description
1 polymer ?
#
loop_
_entity_poly.entity_id
_entity_poly.type
_entity_poly.pdbx_seq_one_letter_code
_entity_poly.pdbx_strand_id
1 'polypeptide(L)' 'MKKTFSFALMHFTIAFGVVWLMTGDMVLGGAIALIEPLANTVGYYFHEKIWQRNSVRGESALSG' A
#
# COMPACT_ATOMS: atom_id res chain seq x y z
N MET A 1 -8.27 17.04 -11.34
CA MET A 1 -8.16 15.58 -11.57
C MET A 1 -6.97 15.16 -12.45
N LYS A 2 -5.97 16.03 -12.73
CA LYS A 2 -4.72 15.62 -13.40
C LYS A 2 -3.68 15.05 -12.42
N LYS A 3 -3.64 15.56 -11.17
CA LYS A 3 -2.69 15.14 -10.12
C LYS A 3 -2.82 13.65 -9.76
N THR A 4 -4.05 13.15 -9.60
CA THR A 4 -4.32 11.74 -9.28
C THR A 4 -3.88 10.80 -10.40
N PHE A 5 -4.12 11.22 -11.66
CA PHE A 5 -3.74 10.43 -12.83
C PHE A 5 -2.23 10.42 -13.05
N SER A 6 -1.55 11.57 -12.91
CA SER A 6 -0.10 11.63 -12.98
C SER A 6 0.57 10.82 -11.87
N PHE A 7 -0.02 10.79 -10.67
CA PHE A 7 0.49 9.97 -9.57
C PHE A 7 0.36 8.47 -9.85
N ALA A 8 -0.81 8.02 -10.33
CA ALA A 8 -1.02 6.63 -10.71
C ALA A 8 -0.09 6.19 -11.85
N LEU A 9 0.11 7.04 -12.85
CA LEU A 9 0.98 6.75 -13.99
C LEU A 9 2.46 6.68 -13.58
N MET A 10 2.92 7.59 -12.73
CA MET A 10 4.27 7.58 -12.16
C MET A 10 4.54 6.29 -11.39
N HIS A 11 3.59 5.89 -10.52
CA HIS A 11 3.68 4.65 -9.75
C HIS A 11 3.78 3.42 -10.65
N PHE A 12 2.88 3.31 -11.64
CA PHE A 12 2.91 2.22 -12.62
C PHE A 12 4.24 2.15 -13.36
N THR A 13 4.78 3.29 -13.78
CA THR A 13 6.03 3.35 -14.54
C THR A 13 7.21 2.90 -13.70
N ILE A 14 7.28 3.33 -12.43
CA ILE A 14 8.38 2.96 -11.51
C ILE A 14 8.27 1.49 -11.12
N ALA A 15 7.10 1.03 -10.67
CA ALA A 15 6.89 -0.35 -10.23
C ALA A 15 7.16 -1.34 -11.37
N PHE A 16 6.62 -1.06 -12.57
CA PHE A 16 6.90 -1.85 -13.76
C PHE A 16 8.39 -1.81 -14.13
N GLY A 17 9.00 -0.62 -14.17
CA GLY A 17 10.40 -0.45 -14.56
C GLY A 17 11.38 -1.17 -13.63
N VAL A 18 11.18 -1.11 -12.31
CA VAL A 18 12.04 -1.79 -11.33
C VAL A 18 11.90 -3.31 -11.44
N VAL A 19 10.67 -3.83 -11.50
CA VAL A 19 10.43 -5.28 -11.59
C VAL A 19 10.93 -5.84 -12.91
N TRP A 20 10.68 -5.13 -14.02
CA TRP A 20 11.18 -5.53 -15.34
C TRP A 20 12.71 -5.50 -15.39
N LEU A 21 13.37 -4.50 -14.79
CA LEU A 21 14.82 -4.43 -14.73
C LEU A 21 15.44 -5.55 -13.88
N MET A 22 14.78 -5.96 -12.80
CA MET A 22 15.24 -7.05 -11.93
C MET A 22 14.96 -8.44 -12.50
N THR A 23 13.83 -8.63 -13.18
CA THR A 23 13.32 -9.96 -13.57
C THR A 23 13.45 -10.23 -15.07
N GLY A 24 13.46 -9.18 -15.91
CA GLY A 24 13.31 -9.29 -17.36
C GLY A 24 11.88 -9.61 -17.84
N ASP A 25 10.94 -9.82 -16.91
CA ASP A 25 9.57 -10.27 -17.20
C ASP A 25 8.58 -9.10 -17.12
N MET A 26 7.94 -8.80 -18.25
CA MET A 26 6.95 -7.73 -18.38
C MET A 26 5.60 -8.07 -17.71
N VAL A 27 5.23 -9.35 -17.65
CA VAL A 27 3.96 -9.79 -17.05
C VAL A 27 4.02 -9.59 -15.54
N LEU A 28 5.16 -9.96 -14.93
CA LEU A 28 5.37 -9.79 -13.50
C LEU A 28 5.36 -8.30 -13.11
N GLY A 29 5.97 -7.43 -13.92
CA GLY A 29 5.96 -5.98 -13.69
C GLY A 29 4.56 -5.37 -13.69
N GLY A 30 3.69 -5.82 -14.61
CA GLY A 30 2.29 -5.37 -14.66
C GLY A 30 1.47 -5.86 -13.47
N ALA A 31 1.67 -7.12 -13.05
CA ALA A 31 0.98 -7.69 -11.89
C ALA A 31 1.35 -6.99 -10.58
N ILE A 32 2.65 -6.70 -10.37
CA ILE A 32 3.14 -6.01 -9.17
C ILE A 32 2.61 -4.58 -9.10
N ALA A 33 2.57 -3.85 -10.23
CA ALA A 33 2.04 -2.48 -10.26
C ALA A 33 0.57 -2.36 -9.81
N LEU A 34 -0.21 -3.44 -9.91
CA LEU A 34 -1.58 -3.52 -9.38
C LEU A 34 -1.63 -4.03 -7.94
N ILE A 35 -0.76 -4.98 -7.59
CA ILE A 35 -0.70 -5.58 -6.25
C ILE A 35 -0.22 -4.57 -5.21
N GLU A 36 0.72 -3.69 -5.53
CA GLU A 36 1.28 -2.73 -4.59
C GLU A 36 0.22 -1.83 -3.91
N PRO A 37 -0.67 -1.12 -4.62
CA PRO A 37 -1.71 -0.33 -3.98
C PRO A 37 -2.74 -1.16 -3.22
N LEU A 38 -3.02 -2.40 -3.66
CA LEU A 38 -3.90 -3.33 -2.96
C LEU A 38 -3.28 -3.79 -1.64
N ALA A 39 -2.01 -4.20 -1.67
CA ALA A 39 -1.25 -4.60 -0.50
C ALA A 39 -1.08 -3.43 0.47
N ASN A 40 -0.88 -2.21 -0.02
CA ASN A 40 -0.82 -1.01 0.83
C ASN A 40 -2.17 -0.73 1.51
N THR A 41 -3.29 -0.92 0.80
CA THR A 41 -4.64 -0.79 1.37
C THR A 41 -4.92 -1.87 2.42
N VAL A 42 -4.58 -3.13 2.12
CA VAL A 42 -4.74 -4.26 3.04
C VAL A 42 -3.83 -4.08 4.26
N GLY A 43 -2.57 -3.69 4.04
CA GLY A 43 -1.61 -3.39 5.09
C GLY A 43 -2.10 -2.26 6.00
N TYR A 44 -2.64 -1.18 5.43
CA TYR A 44 -3.24 -0.09 6.20
C TYR A 44 -4.46 -0.56 7.02
N TYR A 45 -5.33 -1.38 6.43
CA TYR A 45 -6.48 -1.97 7.12
C TYR A 45 -6.07 -2.86 8.30
N PHE A 46 -5.06 -3.72 8.12
CA PHE A 46 -4.52 -4.52 9.22
C PHE A 46 -3.80 -3.66 10.26
N HIS A 47 -3.02 -2.67 9.84
CA HIS A 47 -2.32 -1.75 10.74
C HIS A 47 -3.31 -0.99 11.63
N GLU A 48 -4.38 -0.44 11.04
CA GLU A 48 -5.45 0.20 11.80
C GLU A 48 -6.12 -0.78 12.75
N LYS A 49 -6.48 -1.97 12.28
CA LYS A 49 -7.16 -2.99 13.11
C LYS A 49 -6.31 -3.48 14.28
N ILE A 50 -5.00 -3.62 14.09
CA ILE A 50 -4.05 -4.02 15.12
C ILE A 50 -3.82 -2.85 16.10
N TRP A 51 -3.68 -1.62 15.58
CA TRP A 51 -3.43 -0.44 16.40
C TRP A 51 -4.64 -0.02 17.23
N GLN A 52 -5.86 -0.04 16.65
CA GLN A 52 -7.09 0.22 17.39
C GLN A 52 -7.28 -0.74 18.58
N ARG A 53 -6.85 -2.00 18.44
CA ARG A 53 -6.89 -2.97 19.55
C ARG A 53 -5.96 -2.61 20.71
N ASN A 54 -4.91 -1.85 20.45
CA ASN A 54 -4.02 -1.31 21.48
C ASN A 54 -4.48 0.07 22.01
N SER A 55 -5.16 0.89 21.20
CA SER A 55 -5.69 2.19 21.65
C SER A 55 -6.89 2.06 22.61
N VAL A 56 -7.74 1.02 22.45
CA VAL A 56 -8.88 0.79 23.36
C VAL A 56 -8.44 0.48 24.80
N ARG A 57 -7.21 0.02 25.02
CA ARG A 57 -6.68 -0.24 26.37
C ARG A 57 -6.13 1.00 27.09
N GLY A 58 -5.95 2.12 26.40
CA GLY A 58 -5.41 3.36 27.00
C GLY A 58 -6.45 4.21 27.71
N GLU A 59 -7.70 4.23 27.22
CA GLU A 59 -8.75 5.12 27.74
C GLU A 59 -9.40 4.58 29.03
N SER A 60 -9.40 3.24 29.22
CA SER A 60 -10.03 2.60 30.40
C SER A 60 -9.21 2.72 31.69
N ALA A 61 -7.97 3.25 31.63
CA ALA A 61 -7.09 3.38 32.79
C ALA A 61 -7.04 4.80 33.39
N LEU A 62 -7.67 5.80 32.74
CA LEU A 62 -7.71 7.19 33.21
C LEU A 62 -9.08 7.62 33.77
N SER A 63 -10.06 6.70 33.79
CA SER A 63 -11.38 6.89 34.40
C SER A 63 -11.67 5.80 35.43
N GLY A 64 -10.75 5.64 36.39
CA GLY A 64 -10.86 4.74 37.53
C GLY A 64 -10.33 5.40 38.79
#